data_AF-R5IUS5-F1
#
_entry.id   AF-R5IUS5-F1
#
_cell.length_a   1.000
_cell.length_b   1.000
_cell.length_c   1.000
_cell.angle_alpha   90.00
_cell.angle_beta   90.00
_cell.angle_gamma   90.00
#
_symmetry.space_group_name_H-M   'P 1'
#
loop_
_entity.id
_entity.type
_entity.pdbx_description
1 polymer ?
#
loop_
_entity_poly.entity_id
_entity_poly.type
_entity_poly.pdbx_seq_one_letter_code
_entity_poly.pdbx_strand_id
1 'polypeptide(L)'
;MQRSVKRSAVRVRWEFSDTPYKNYDELPLFLNAATVAKVLGIAPSSSYELMHEKDFPAPQIGNRIVVLKEAFIRWVEQHTGESE
;
A
#
# COMPACT_ATOMS: atom_id res chain seq x y z
N MET A 1 -0.31 -20.79 -28.34
CA MET A 1 -0.11 -19.35 -28.11
C MET A 1 -0.62 -19.01 -26.72
N GLN A 2 0.21 -19.11 -25.68
CA GLN A 2 -0.07 -18.48 -24.38
C GLN A 2 1.25 -17.93 -23.85
N ARG A 3 1.31 -16.60 -23.70
CA ARG A 3 2.52 -15.86 -23.36
C ARG A 3 2.92 -16.21 -21.93
N SER A 4 3.97 -17.01 -21.80
CA SER A 4 4.62 -17.30 -20.53
C SER A 4 5.31 -16.03 -20.05
N VAL A 5 4.62 -15.24 -19.24
CA VAL A 5 5.25 -14.10 -18.55
C VAL A 5 6.06 -14.69 -17.41
N LYS A 6 7.35 -14.93 -17.68
CA LYS A 6 8.37 -15.23 -16.68
C LYS A 6 8.34 -14.11 -15.64
N ARG A 7 7.70 -14.36 -14.50
CA ARG A 7 7.78 -13.49 -13.32
C ARG A 7 9.23 -13.58 -12.83
N SER A 8 10.07 -12.70 -13.36
CA SER A 8 11.43 -12.50 -12.88
C SER A 8 11.30 -11.97 -11.46
N ALA A 9 11.47 -12.86 -10.48
CA ALA A 9 11.60 -12.49 -9.09
C ALA A 9 12.94 -11.77 -8.92
N VAL A 10 12.97 -10.49 -9.24
CA VAL A 10 14.02 -9.59 -8.80
C VAL A 10 13.94 -9.60 -7.28
N ARG A 11 14.93 -10.23 -6.65
CA ARG A 11 15.10 -10.22 -5.20
C ARG A 11 15.54 -8.82 -4.80
N VAL A 12 14.59 -7.88 -4.80
CA VAL A 12 14.79 -6.57 -4.18
C VAL A 12 14.99 -6.88 -2.70
N ARG A 13 16.22 -6.72 -2.22
CA ARG A 13 16.51 -6.68 -0.79
C ARG A 13 15.70 -5.49 -0.27
N TRP A 14 14.54 -5.78 0.31
CA TRP A 14 13.80 -4.79 1.09
C TRP A 14 14.66 -4.52 2.31
N GLU A 15 15.62 -3.61 2.17
CA GLU A 15 16.07 -2.83 3.31
C GLU A 15 14.80 -2.21 3.86
N PHE A 16 14.49 -2.56 5.11
CA PHE A 16 13.49 -1.90 5.93
C PHE A 16 13.98 -0.45 6.12
N SER A 17 13.95 0.31 5.02
CA SER A 17 14.51 1.64 4.90
C SER A 17 13.57 2.53 5.66
N ASP A 18 14.04 2.94 6.83
CA ASP A 18 13.74 4.20 7.53
C ASP A 18 12.65 4.98 6.79
N THR A 19 11.39 4.66 7.11
CA THR A 19 10.29 5.39 6.48
C THR A 19 10.45 6.83 6.94
N PRO A 20 10.56 7.82 6.03
CA PRO A 20 10.73 9.22 6.43
C PRO A 20 9.50 9.76 7.16
N TYR A 21 8.45 8.94 7.29
CA TYR A 21 7.21 9.22 7.98
C TYR A 21 7.29 8.54 9.34
N LYS A 22 7.42 9.35 10.40
CA LYS A 22 7.35 8.89 11.79
C LYS A 22 5.93 9.06 12.35
N ASN A 23 5.15 9.97 11.78
CA ASN A 23 3.79 10.26 12.19
C ASN A 23 2.83 10.40 11.00
N TYR A 24 1.53 10.21 11.26
CA TYR A 24 0.45 10.40 10.27
C TYR A 24 0.36 11.84 9.73
N ASP A 25 0.93 12.82 10.43
CA ASP A 25 0.97 14.23 9.99
C ASP A 25 1.92 14.45 8.82
N GLU A 26 3.00 13.67 8.72
CA GLU A 26 4.00 13.78 7.67
C GLU A 26 3.59 13.05 6.39
N LEU A 27 2.50 12.28 6.43
CA LEU A 27 1.99 11.56 5.28
C LEU A 27 1.36 12.52 4.26
N PRO A 28 1.63 12.32 2.97
CA PRO A 28 0.94 13.08 1.93
C PRO A 28 -0.57 12.84 2.00
N LEU A 29 -1.35 13.85 1.64
CA LEU A 29 -2.81 13.77 1.58
C LEU A 29 -3.30 12.59 0.71
N PHE A 30 -2.51 12.24 -0.31
CA PHE A 30 -2.75 11.10 -1.19
C PHE A 30 -1.57 10.13 -1.11
N LEU A 31 -1.85 8.88 -0.78
CA LEU A 31 -0.89 7.78 -0.80
C LEU A 31 -1.06 6.97 -2.10
N ASN A 32 0.08 6.62 -2.70
CA ASN A 32 0.13 5.68 -3.82
C ASN A 32 0.53 4.28 -3.30
N ALA A 33 0.48 3.26 -4.16
CA ALA A 33 0.87 1.88 -3.81
C ALA A 33 2.25 1.81 -3.17
N ALA A 34 3.23 2.52 -3.71
CA ALA A 34 4.59 2.55 -3.16
C ALA A 34 4.66 3.24 -1.79
N THR A 35 3.85 4.27 -1.53
CA THR A 35 3.79 4.93 -0.22
C THR A 35 3.10 4.04 0.79
N VAL A 36 1.98 3.39 0.45
CA VAL A 36 1.30 2.42 1.31
C VAL A 36 2.21 1.25 1.66
N ALA A 37 2.93 0.71 0.67
CA ALA A 37 3.92 -0.33 0.87
C ALA A 37 4.99 0.09 1.90
N LYS A 38 5.51 1.31 1.77
CA LYS A 38 6.48 1.87 2.71
C LYS A 38 5.90 2.04 4.11
N VAL A 39 4.72 2.66 4.23
CA VAL A 39 4.09 2.96 5.52
C VAL A 39 3.71 1.68 6.28
N LEU A 40 3.20 0.66 5.58
CA LEU A 40 2.87 -0.63 6.18
C LEU A 40 4.07 -1.57 6.32
N GLY A 41 5.24 -1.21 5.76
CA GLY A 41 6.42 -2.08 5.74
C GLY A 41 6.24 -3.37 4.93
N ILE A 42 5.31 -3.39 3.97
CA ILE A 42 4.98 -4.55 3.13
C ILE A 42 5.63 -4.45 1.74
N ALA A 43 5.72 -5.58 1.05
CA ALA A 43 6.16 -5.58 -0.34
C ALA A 43 5.17 -4.81 -1.23
N PRO A 44 5.63 -4.11 -2.29
CA PRO A 44 4.80 -3.34 -3.19
C PRO A 44 3.84 -4.24 -3.94
N SER A 45 4.23 -5.47 -4.25
CA SER A 45 3.33 -6.49 -4.79
C SER A 45 2.13 -6.71 -3.85
N SER A 46 2.40 -6.90 -2.55
CA SER A 46 1.35 -7.06 -1.53
C SER A 46 0.51 -5.79 -1.38
N SER A 47 1.11 -4.59 -1.51
CA SER A 47 0.34 -3.34 -1.51
C SER A 47 -0.61 -3.24 -2.71
N TYR A 48 -0.23 -3.77 -3.87
CA TYR A 48 -1.08 -3.80 -5.05
C TYR A 48 -2.24 -4.78 -4.89
N GLU A 49 -2.01 -5.93 -4.25
CA GLU A 49 -3.07 -6.89 -3.91
C GLU A 49 -4.04 -6.26 -2.92
N LEU A 50 -3.51 -5.64 -1.86
CA LEU A 50 -4.29 -4.92 -0.85
C LEU A 50 -5.10 -3.77 -1.46
N MET A 51 -4.56 -3.04 -2.43
CA MET A 51 -5.27 -1.99 -3.16
C MET A 51 -6.40 -2.49 -4.08
N HIS A 52 -6.42 -3.77 -4.42
CA HIS A 52 -7.52 -4.39 -5.17
C HIS A 52 -8.55 -5.07 -4.25
N GLU A 53 -8.30 -5.11 -2.94
CA GLU A 53 -9.29 -5.58 -1.97
C GLU A 53 -10.46 -4.60 -1.92
N LYS A 54 -11.68 -5.14 -1.76
CA LYS A 54 -12.91 -4.32 -1.71
C LYS A 54 -13.01 -3.48 -0.46
N ASP A 55 -12.36 -3.90 0.62
CA ASP A 55 -12.35 -3.23 1.92
C ASP A 55 -11.27 -2.14 2.01
N PHE A 56 -10.36 -2.06 1.05
CA PHE A 56 -9.28 -1.09 1.09
C PHE A 56 -9.73 0.26 0.50
N PRO A 57 -9.48 1.39 1.19
CA PRO A 57 -9.98 2.70 0.79
C PRO A 57 -9.14 3.34 -0.32
N ALA A 58 -9.12 2.71 -1.49
CA ALA A 58 -8.37 3.12 -2.66
C ALA A 58 -9.29 3.62 -3.79
N PRO A 59 -9.90 4.82 -3.65
CA PRO A 59 -10.70 5.39 -4.72
C PRO A 59 -9.85 5.57 -5.98
N GLN A 60 -10.35 5.05 -7.11
CA GLN A 60 -9.72 5.26 -8.40
C GLN A 60 -10.13 6.64 -8.93
N ILE A 61 -9.20 7.60 -8.87
CA ILE A 61 -9.39 8.94 -9.46
C ILE A 61 -8.82 8.91 -10.87
N GLY A 62 -9.70 8.77 -11.87
CA GLY A 62 -9.32 8.64 -13.28
C GLY A 62 -8.61 7.31 -13.58
N ASN A 63 -7.35 7.36 -14.02
CA ASN A 63 -6.53 6.18 -14.36
C ASN A 63 -5.51 5.81 -13.27
N ARG A 64 -5.61 6.39 -12.08
CA ARG A 64 -4.68 6.13 -10.97
C ARG A 64 -5.45 5.74 -9.71
N ILE A 65 -4.95 4.71 -9.05
CA ILE A 65 -5.41 4.29 -7.72
C ILE A 65 -4.68 5.18 -6.71
N VAL A 66 -5.45 5.92 -5.92
CA VAL A 66 -4.91 6.80 -4.87
C VAL A 66 -5.70 6.59 -3.59
N VAL A 67 -5.01 6.65 -2.47
CA VAL A 67 -5.61 6.46 -1.14
C VAL A 67 -5.57 7.79 -0.43
N LEU A 68 -6.70 8.23 0.12
CA LEU A 68 -6.72 9.42 0.97
C LEU A 68 -6.11 9.11 2.33
N LYS A 69 -5.30 10.03 2.85
CA LYS A 69 -4.69 9.92 4.19
C LYS A 69 -5.70 9.57 5.27
N GLU A 70 -6.81 10.30 5.33
CA GLU A 70 -7.86 10.07 6.33
C GLU A 70 -8.50 8.69 6.19
N ALA A 71 -8.74 8.24 4.96
CA ALA A 71 -9.34 6.94 4.71
C ALA A 71 -8.38 5.81 5.05
N PHE A 72 -7.09 5.97 4.74
CA PHE A 72 -6.02 5.04 5.12
C PHE A 72 -5.94 4.87 6.64
N ILE A 73 -5.92 5.98 7.39
CA ILE A 73 -5.85 5.95 8.86
C ILE A 73 -7.03 5.15 9.43
N ARG A 74 -8.26 5.45 8.97
CA ARG A 74 -9.46 4.73 9.40
C ARG A 74 -9.40 3.23 9.11
N TRP A 75 -8.87 2.87 7.94
CA TRP A 75 -8.70 1.46 7.56
C TRP A 75 -7.65 0.77 8.43
N VAL A 76 -6.52 1.42 8.71
CA VAL A 76 -5.49 0.88 9.62
C VAL A 76 -6.05 0.71 11.03
N GLU A 77 -6.82 1.66 11.54
CA GLU A 77 -7.47 1.57 12.85
C GLU A 77 -8.46 0.39 12.91
N GLN A 78 -9.23 0.16 11.85
CA GLN A 78 -10.14 -1.00 11.75
C GLN A 78 -9.37 -2.32 11.71
N HIS A 79 -8.36 -2.44 10.86
CA HIS A 79 -7.60 -3.69 10.69
C HIS A 79 -6.60 -3.99 11.81
N THR A 80 -6.15 -2.99 12.57
CA THR A 80 -5.24 -3.16 13.72
C THR A 80 -5.99 -3.27 15.04
N GLY A 81 -7.28 -2.90 15.08
CA GLY A 81 -8.14 -2.98 16.26
C GLY A 81 -8.89 -4.29 16.45
N GLU A 82 -8.90 -5.19 15.47
CA GLU A 82 -9.61 -6.48 15.51
C GLU A 82 -8.74 -7.64 16.01
N SER A 83 -8.22 -7.50 17.22
CA SER A 83 -7.72 -8.64 18.01
C SER A 83 -8.47 -8.67 19.34
N GLU A 84 -9.70 -9.17 19.30
CA GLU A 84 -10.36 -9.77 20.47
C GLU A 84 -10.35 -11.30 20.33
#